data_AF-A0A845I2B6-F1
#
_entry.id   AF-A0A845I2B6-F1
#
_cell.length_a   1.000
_cell.length_b   1.000
_cell.length_c   1.000
_cell.angle_alpha   90.00
_cell.angle_beta   90.00
_cell.angle_gamma   90.00
#
_symmetry.space_group_name_H-M   'P 1'
#
loop_
_entity.id
_entity.type
_entity.pdbx_description
1 polymer ?
#
loop_
_entity_poly.entity_id
_entity_poly.type
_entity_poly.pdbx_seq_one_letter_code
_entity_poly.pdbx_strand_id
1 'polypeptide(L)'
;MITPLNSEKEDAGTKTGYPIPRLAGGGKGKKTQVFNCSSKSIRNLVSELHNNGLALASTNTDSQCITLSRVLKYLGDRGLNTYEGTAAGYARLATRIKELKCNGLVIESRSEDLIGPDGLYHPRVARYVLVGSVTQQPVQIPLDLVQP
;
A
#
# COMPACT_ATOMS: atom_id res chain seq x y z
N MET A 1 7.06 -27.57 -58.49
CA MET A 1 6.64 -28.41 -57.35
C MET A 1 7.41 -27.89 -56.13
N ILE A 2 6.96 -26.90 -55.34
CA ILE A 2 5.89 -26.86 -54.29
C ILE A 2 6.09 -28.05 -53.32
N THR A 3 6.37 -27.99 -52.00
CA THR A 3 6.46 -27.00 -50.88
C THR A 3 7.21 -27.72 -49.71
N PRO A 4 7.72 -27.05 -48.66
CA PRO A 4 8.26 -27.70 -47.46
C PRO A 4 7.16 -27.97 -46.41
N LEU A 5 7.31 -29.06 -45.62
CA LEU A 5 6.41 -29.41 -44.52
C LEU A 5 6.94 -28.86 -43.20
N ASN A 6 6.09 -28.08 -42.54
CA ASN A 6 6.29 -27.47 -41.23
C ASN A 6 5.26 -28.02 -40.24
N SER A 7 5.65 -28.03 -38.95
CA SER A 7 4.83 -28.09 -37.73
C SER A 7 3.87 -29.25 -37.48
N GLU A 8 4.19 -30.08 -36.49
CA GLU A 8 3.19 -30.62 -35.55
C GLU A 8 3.68 -30.43 -34.11
N LYS A 9 2.81 -29.77 -33.32
CA LYS A 9 2.87 -29.65 -31.87
C LYS A 9 2.47 -31.00 -31.28
N GLU A 10 3.20 -31.48 -30.29
CA GLU A 10 2.68 -32.48 -29.35
C GLU A 10 2.87 -31.99 -27.91
N ASP A 11 1.79 -31.42 -27.38
CA ASP A 11 1.60 -31.23 -25.95
C ASP A 11 1.19 -32.58 -25.33
N ALA A 12 2.14 -33.26 -24.68
CA ALA A 12 1.92 -34.52 -23.99
C ALA A 12 1.63 -34.31 -22.49
N GLY A 13 0.33 -34.16 -22.19
CA GLY A 13 -0.36 -34.83 -21.09
C GLY A 13 0.17 -34.74 -19.66
N THR A 14 -0.40 -33.82 -18.86
CA THR A 14 -0.55 -34.04 -17.42
C THR A 14 -2.01 -34.40 -17.12
N LYS A 15 -2.31 -35.71 -17.15
CA LYS A 15 -3.56 -36.28 -16.63
C LYS A 15 -3.40 -36.59 -15.13
N THR A 16 -3.80 -35.67 -14.27
CA THR A 16 -4.18 -35.95 -12.88
C THR A 16 -5.33 -35.04 -12.48
N GLY A 17 -6.51 -35.33 -13.06
CA GLY A 17 -7.75 -34.64 -12.71
C GLY A 17 -8.27 -35.12 -11.37
N TYR A 18 -7.98 -34.39 -10.29
CA TYR A 18 -8.87 -34.37 -9.13
C TYR A 18 -10.10 -33.55 -9.51
N PRO A 19 -11.34 -34.04 -9.30
CA PRO A 19 -12.52 -33.24 -9.53
C PRO A 19 -12.51 -32.07 -8.55
N ILE A 20 -12.24 -30.87 -9.04
CA ILE A 20 -12.39 -29.64 -8.27
C ILE A 20 -13.89 -29.52 -7.98
N PRO A 21 -14.34 -29.51 -6.72
CA PRO A 21 -15.74 -29.27 -6.41
C PRO A 21 -16.12 -27.90 -6.95
N ARG A 22 -17.07 -27.86 -7.90
CA ARG A 22 -17.69 -26.62 -8.36
C ARG A 22 -18.42 -25.98 -7.17
N LEU A 23 -17.75 -25.04 -6.50
CA LEU A 23 -18.44 -24.12 -5.60
C LEU A 23 -19.38 -23.26 -6.44
N ALA A 24 -20.68 -23.52 -6.29
CA ALA A 24 -21.75 -22.69 -6.78
C ALA A 24 -21.70 -21.33 -6.08
N GLY A 25 -21.06 -20.37 -6.72
CA GLY A 25 -20.88 -19.02 -6.20
C GLY A 25 -20.74 -18.02 -7.32
N GLY A 26 -21.74 -17.93 -8.20
CA GLY A 26 -21.85 -16.93 -9.25
C GLY A 26 -22.16 -15.54 -8.69
N GLY A 27 -21.33 -15.04 -7.78
CA GLY A 27 -21.29 -13.62 -7.47
C GLY A 27 -20.57 -12.92 -8.60
N LYS A 28 -21.23 -12.00 -9.30
CA LYS A 28 -20.55 -11.03 -10.19
C LYS A 28 -19.61 -10.21 -9.30
N GLY A 29 -18.38 -10.69 -9.12
CA GLY A 29 -17.36 -9.98 -8.37
C GLY A 29 -17.21 -8.59 -8.95
N LYS A 30 -17.34 -7.55 -8.11
CA LYS A 30 -16.89 -6.20 -8.47
C LYS A 30 -15.47 -6.37 -8.99
N LYS A 31 -15.19 -5.90 -10.22
CA LYS A 31 -13.83 -5.90 -10.76
C LYS A 31 -12.98 -5.07 -9.80
N THR A 32 -12.15 -5.72 -8.99
CA THR A 32 -11.18 -5.02 -8.15
C THR A 32 -10.22 -4.32 -9.10
N GLN A 33 -10.15 -2.99 -9.02
CA GLN A 33 -9.20 -2.23 -9.83
C GLN A 33 -7.80 -2.60 -9.35
N VAL A 34 -7.03 -3.27 -10.20
CA VAL A 34 -5.63 -3.60 -9.90
C VAL A 34 -4.77 -2.37 -10.14
N PHE A 35 -4.10 -1.89 -9.11
CA PHE A 35 -3.22 -0.75 -9.19
C PHE A 35 -1.88 -1.14 -9.81
N ASN A 36 -1.33 -0.29 -10.70
CA ASN A 36 -0.03 -0.55 -11.31
C ASN A 36 1.08 0.19 -10.55
N CYS A 37 1.77 -0.55 -9.67
CA CYS A 37 2.92 -0.08 -8.90
C CYS A 37 4.24 -0.48 -9.59
N SER A 38 4.31 -0.34 -10.92
CA SER A 38 5.54 -0.57 -11.68
C SER A 38 6.66 0.38 -11.24
N SER A 39 7.90 0.04 -11.57
CA SER A 39 9.06 0.89 -11.26
C SER A 39 8.92 2.30 -11.83
N LYS A 40 8.21 2.49 -12.95
CA LYS A 40 7.91 3.81 -13.52
C LYS A 40 6.96 4.60 -12.63
N SER A 41 5.85 4.01 -12.18
CA SER A 41 4.90 4.64 -11.26
C SER A 41 5.58 5.06 -9.96
N ILE A 42 6.39 4.15 -9.38
CA ILE A 42 7.13 4.42 -8.15
C ILE A 42 8.12 5.56 -8.33
N ARG A 43 8.92 5.55 -9.40
CA ARG A 43 9.88 6.64 -9.68
C ARG A 43 9.17 7.98 -9.83
N ASN A 44 8.04 8.01 -10.55
CA ASN A 44 7.26 9.23 -10.71
C ASN A 44 6.79 9.77 -9.34
N LEU A 45 6.29 8.90 -8.46
CA LEU A 45 5.89 9.29 -7.11
C LEU A 45 7.08 9.80 -6.29
N VAL A 46 8.21 9.09 -6.29
CA VAL A 46 9.40 9.50 -5.54
C VAL A 46 9.93 10.85 -6.05
N SER A 47 9.96 11.05 -7.37
CA SER A 47 10.31 12.34 -7.97
C SER A 47 9.31 13.44 -7.62
N GLU A 48 8.01 13.13 -7.60
CA GLU A 48 6.96 14.04 -7.14
C GLU A 48 7.22 14.49 -5.70
N LEU A 49 7.46 13.54 -4.78
CA LEU A 49 7.76 13.86 -3.38
C LEU A 49 9.05 14.69 -3.24
N HIS A 50 10.08 14.36 -4.01
CA HIS A 50 11.33 15.11 -4.00
C HIS A 50 11.13 16.55 -4.48
N ASN A 51 10.42 16.75 -5.59
CA ASN A 51 10.16 18.07 -6.16
C ASN A 51 9.29 18.96 -5.24
N ASN A 52 8.50 18.35 -4.35
CA ASN A 52 7.71 19.06 -3.36
C ASN A 52 8.41 19.20 -2.00
N GLY A 53 9.70 18.85 -1.89
CA GLY A 53 10.45 18.95 -0.63
C GLY A 53 9.99 17.96 0.46
N LEU A 54 9.36 16.86 0.05
CA LEU A 54 8.83 15.80 0.91
C LEU A 54 9.66 14.51 0.86
N ALA A 55 10.83 14.56 0.22
CA ALA A 55 11.77 13.44 0.24
C ALA A 55 12.33 13.20 1.65
N LEU A 56 12.50 11.93 2.00
CA LEU A 56 13.08 11.55 3.27
C LEU A 56 14.58 11.89 3.30
N ALA A 57 14.97 12.84 4.15
CA ALA A 57 16.35 13.28 4.28
C ALA A 57 17.18 12.48 5.31
N SER A 58 16.52 11.76 6.23
CA SER A 58 17.18 11.07 7.34
C SER A 58 16.49 9.75 7.67
N THR A 59 17.27 8.78 8.14
CA THR A 59 16.81 7.46 8.58
C THR A 59 16.37 7.41 10.04
N ASN A 60 16.50 8.53 10.77
CA ASN A 60 16.00 8.62 12.15
C ASN A 60 14.48 8.43 12.19
N THR A 61 13.99 7.61 13.12
CA THR A 61 12.57 7.36 13.39
C THR A 61 11.74 8.64 13.46
N ASP A 62 12.18 9.65 14.21
CA ASP A 62 11.39 10.89 14.39
C ASP A 62 11.28 11.67 13.07
N SER A 63 12.39 11.74 12.33
CA SER A 63 12.44 12.37 11.01
C SER A 63 11.54 11.62 10.01
N GLN A 64 11.53 10.28 10.06
CA GLN A 64 10.64 9.45 9.25
C GLN A 64 9.18 9.72 9.57
N CYS A 65 8.78 9.75 10.84
CA CYS A 65 7.40 10.01 11.24
C CYS A 65 6.94 11.42 10.86
N ILE A 66 7.77 12.44 11.13
CA ILE A 66 7.46 13.82 10.74
C ILE A 66 7.27 13.92 9.22
N THR A 67 8.21 13.37 8.44
CA THR A 67 8.14 13.43 6.97
C THR A 67 6.94 12.63 6.45
N LEU A 68 6.69 11.42 6.97
CA LEU A 68 5.56 10.59 6.58
C LEU A 68 4.22 11.28 6.85
N SER A 69 4.10 11.98 7.98
CA SER A 69 2.89 12.76 8.29
C SER A 69 2.63 13.86 7.25
N ARG A 70 3.69 14.52 6.76
CA ARG A 70 3.60 15.55 5.72
C ARG A 70 3.26 14.93 4.36
N VAL A 71 3.88 13.80 4.02
CA VAL A 71 3.59 13.04 2.80
C VAL A 71 2.13 12.60 2.76
N LEU A 72 1.60 12.03 3.84
CA LEU A 72 0.20 11.60 3.88
C LEU A 72 -0.77 12.78 3.80
N LYS A 73 -0.43 13.93 4.38
CA LYS A 73 -1.20 15.18 4.22
C LYS A 73 -1.19 15.67 2.77
N TYR A 74 -0.03 15.64 2.12
CA TYR A 74 0.13 16.05 0.72
C TYR A 74 -0.64 15.15 -0.25
N LEU A 75 -0.56 13.83 -0.05
CA LEU A 75 -1.23 12.85 -0.91
C LEU A 75 -2.75 12.81 -0.68
N GLY A 76 -3.22 13.17 0.51
CA GLY A 76 -4.64 13.13 0.87
C GLY A 76 -5.23 11.75 0.62
N ASP A 77 -6.34 11.70 -0.12
CA ASP A 77 -7.05 10.46 -0.45
C ASP A 77 -6.25 9.47 -1.30
N ARG A 78 -5.22 9.93 -2.03
CA ARG A 78 -4.32 9.02 -2.77
C ARG A 78 -3.59 8.09 -1.80
N GLY A 79 -3.27 8.58 -0.60
CA GLY A 79 -2.51 7.84 0.40
C GLY A 79 -1.17 7.30 -0.13
N LEU A 80 -0.60 6.37 0.65
CA LEU A 80 0.67 5.73 0.32
C LEU A 80 0.56 4.23 0.59
N ASN A 81 0.90 3.40 -0.38
CA ASN A 81 0.93 1.95 -0.18
C ASN A 81 2.30 1.44 0.30
N THR A 82 2.35 0.16 0.69
CA THR A 82 3.57 -0.45 1.22
C THR A 82 4.76 -0.34 0.26
N TYR A 83 4.58 -0.61 -1.04
CA TYR A 83 5.68 -0.58 -2.00
C TYR A 83 6.15 0.85 -2.28
N GLU A 84 5.21 1.77 -2.44
CA GLU A 84 5.48 3.20 -2.60
C GLU A 84 6.26 3.74 -1.39
N GLY A 85 5.83 3.41 -0.17
CA GLY A 85 6.52 3.86 1.05
C GLY A 85 7.89 3.21 1.24
N THR A 86 8.05 1.92 0.92
CA THR A 86 9.38 1.29 0.92
C THR A 86 10.30 1.96 -0.09
N ALA A 87 9.83 2.25 -1.30
CA ALA A 87 10.64 2.92 -2.31
C ALA A 87 10.96 4.38 -1.96
N ALA A 88 10.07 5.06 -1.22
CA ALA A 88 10.32 6.39 -0.66
C ALA A 88 11.29 6.38 0.55
N GLY A 89 11.83 5.21 0.93
CA GLY A 89 12.86 5.08 1.97
C GLY A 89 12.34 4.84 3.38
N TYR A 90 11.03 4.64 3.58
CA TYR A 90 10.47 4.35 4.89
C TYR A 90 10.75 2.90 5.30
N ALA A 91 11.62 2.74 6.30
CA ALA A 91 11.83 1.46 6.94
C ALA A 91 10.59 1.08 7.76
N ARG A 92 10.09 -0.15 7.57
CA ARG A 92 8.93 -0.69 8.32
C ARG A 92 7.74 0.29 8.33
N LEU A 93 7.24 0.67 7.16
CA LEU A 93 6.15 1.64 6.99
C LEU A 93 4.98 1.42 7.95
N ALA A 94 4.50 0.17 8.10
CA ALA A 94 3.41 -0.17 9.01
C ALA A 94 3.70 0.22 10.47
N THR A 95 4.94 0.09 10.94
CA THR A 95 5.36 0.53 12.28
C THR A 95 5.28 2.05 12.40
N ARG A 96 5.74 2.80 11.38
CA ARG A 96 5.66 4.27 11.36
C ARG A 96 4.21 4.76 11.34
N ILE A 97 3.33 4.07 10.60
CA ILE A 97 1.89 4.35 10.64
C ILE A 97 1.31 4.12 12.04
N LYS A 98 1.72 3.06 12.74
CA LYS A 98 1.29 2.81 14.12
C LYS A 98 1.75 3.93 15.06
N GLU A 99 2.99 4.39 14.95
CA GLU A 99 3.52 5.51 15.75
C GLU A 99 2.75 6.81 15.48
N LEU A 100 2.46 7.11 14.21
CA LEU A 100 1.63 8.26 13.85
C LEU A 100 0.21 8.19 14.45
N LYS A 101 -0.38 6.99 14.50
CA LYS A 101 -1.67 6.78 15.17
C LYS A 101 -1.58 7.02 16.67
N CYS A 102 -0.51 6.55 17.32
CA CYS A 102 -0.26 6.84 18.74
C CYS A 102 -0.11 8.34 19.00
N ASN A 103 0.44 9.09 18.03
CA ASN A 103 0.57 10.55 18.08
C ASN A 103 -0.73 11.30 17.72
N GLY A 104 -1.87 10.62 17.65
CA GLY A 104 -3.18 11.22 17.43
C GLY A 104 -3.59 11.42 15.97
N LEU A 105 -2.83 10.92 14.98
CA LEU A 105 -3.29 10.92 13.60
C LEU A 105 -4.28 9.78 13.34
N VAL A 106 -5.36 10.08 12.63
CA VAL A 106 -6.34 9.09 12.21
C VAL A 106 -5.98 8.65 10.80
N ILE A 107 -5.46 7.43 10.67
CA ILE A 107 -5.00 6.85 9.41
C ILE A 107 -5.78 5.57 9.11
N GLU A 108 -6.46 5.52 7.97
CA GLU A 108 -7.15 4.34 7.49
C GLU A 108 -6.19 3.45 6.69
N SER A 109 -6.35 2.12 6.79
CA SER A 109 -5.62 1.15 5.99
C SER A 109 -6.60 0.47 5.04
N ARG A 110 -6.57 0.84 3.77
CA ARG A 110 -7.40 0.26 2.71
C ARG A 110 -6.63 -0.87 2.04
N SER A 111 -7.28 -2.00 1.77
CA SER A 111 -6.68 -3.06 0.97
C SER A 111 -6.84 -2.75 -0.51
N GLU A 112 -5.75 -2.85 -1.27
CA GLU A 112 -5.75 -2.76 -2.73
C GLU A 112 -5.00 -3.95 -3.33
N ASP A 113 -5.43 -4.39 -4.51
CA ASP A 113 -4.68 -5.37 -5.29
C ASP A 113 -3.75 -4.61 -6.24
N LEU A 114 -2.48 -5.03 -6.36
CA LEU A 114 -1.53 -4.32 -7.22
C LEU A 114 -0.59 -5.25 -7.99
N ILE A 115 -0.03 -4.74 -9.08
CA ILE A 115 1.17 -5.30 -9.72
C ILE A 115 2.38 -4.57 -9.17
N GLY A 116 3.30 -5.33 -8.57
CA GLY A 116 4.50 -4.81 -7.91
C GLY A 116 5.58 -4.38 -8.90
N PRO A 117 6.70 -3.83 -8.40
CA PRO A 117 7.85 -3.47 -9.23
C PRO A 117 8.53 -4.69 -9.88
N ASP A 118 8.29 -5.88 -9.34
CA ASP A 118 8.71 -7.18 -9.87
C ASP A 118 7.81 -7.70 -11.00
N GLY A 119 6.72 -6.99 -11.31
CA GLY A 119 5.72 -7.43 -12.29
C GLY A 119 4.80 -8.54 -11.76
N LEU A 120 4.90 -8.91 -10.49
CA LEU A 120 4.04 -9.93 -9.87
C LEU A 120 2.78 -9.29 -9.29
N TYR A 121 1.72 -10.10 -9.21
CA TYR A 121 0.46 -9.71 -8.60
C TYR A 121 0.50 -9.90 -7.08
N HIS A 122 0.20 -8.82 -6.35
CA HIS A 122 0.19 -8.77 -4.89
C HIS A 122 -1.22 -8.40 -4.42
N PRO A 123 -2.02 -9.36 -3.92
CA PRO A 123 -3.36 -9.08 -3.44
C PRO A 123 -3.34 -8.40 -2.07
N ARG A 124 -4.33 -7.54 -1.83
CA ARG A 124 -4.65 -6.92 -0.51
C ARG A 124 -3.47 -6.18 0.14
N VAL A 125 -2.64 -5.53 -0.65
CA VAL A 125 -1.60 -4.62 -0.15
C VAL A 125 -2.26 -3.46 0.60
N ALA A 126 -1.64 -3.04 1.70
CA ALA A 126 -2.14 -1.92 2.49
C ALA A 126 -1.80 -0.58 1.83
N ARG A 127 -2.82 0.25 1.63
CA ARG A 127 -2.74 1.68 1.32
C ARG A 127 -3.16 2.48 2.53
N TYR A 128 -2.28 3.35 3.00
CA TYR A 128 -2.49 4.18 4.17
C TYR A 128 -2.95 5.57 3.76
N VAL A 129 -4.11 5.99 4.27
CA VAL A 129 -4.73 7.28 3.94
C VAL A 129 -4.94 8.05 5.23
N LEU A 130 -4.48 9.31 5.28
CA LEU A 130 -4.78 10.18 6.40
C LEU A 130 -6.21 10.67 6.28
N VAL A 131 -7.05 10.35 7.27
CA VAL A 131 -8.46 10.77 7.30
C VAL A 131 -8.72 11.91 8.28
N GLY A 132 -7.78 12.18 9.19
CA GLY A 132 -7.88 13.31 10.11
C GLY A 132 -6.84 13.25 11.23
N SER A 133 -7.06 14.08 12.24
CA SER A 133 -6.29 14.06 13.50
C SER A 133 -7.27 14.17 14.66
N VAL A 134 -7.06 13.38 15.71
CA VAL A 134 -7.75 13.58 16.98
C VAL A 134 -7.20 14.88 17.55
N THR A 135 -8.01 15.93 17.55
CA THR A 135 -7.73 17.11 18.37
C THR A 135 -7.69 16.60 19.81
N GLN A 136 -6.51 16.54 20.42
CA GLN A 136 -6.42 16.30 21.85
C GLN A 136 -7.14 17.46 22.53
N GLN A 137 -8.41 17.26 22.89
CA GLN A 137 -9.01 18.11 23.91
C GLN A 137 -8.14 17.91 25.16
N PRO A 138 -7.70 18.99 25.83
CA PRO A 138 -6.98 18.85 27.08
C PRO A 138 -7.88 18.04 28.00
N VAL A 139 -7.35 16.92 28.51
CA VAL A 139 -8.02 16.15 29.56
C VAL A 139 -8.15 17.11 30.73
N GLN A 140 -9.35 17.63 30.95
CA GLN A 140 -9.67 18.36 32.16
C GLN A 140 -9.59 17.34 33.29
N ILE A 141 -8.46 17.28 33.98
CA ILE A 141 -8.34 16.56 35.23
C ILE A 141 -9.23 17.34 36.21
N PRO A 142 -10.31 16.74 36.76
CA PRO A 142 -11.11 17.42 37.76
C PRO A 142 -10.21 17.79 38.94
N LEU A 143 -10.18 19.08 39.27
CA LEU A 143 -9.34 19.67 40.31
C LEU A 143 -9.87 19.35 41.73
N ASP A 144 -10.36 18.13 41.96
CA ASP A 144 -11.07 17.76 43.20
C ASP A 144 -10.29 16.79 44.11
N LEU A 145 -8.99 16.59 43.87
CA LEU A 145 -8.15 15.69 44.70
C LEU A 145 -6.93 16.38 45.33
N VAL A 146 -7.00 17.69 45.56
CA VAL A 146 -6.15 18.35 46.55
C VAL A 146 -7.01 18.68 47.76
N GLN A 147 -7.20 17.70 48.64
CA GLN A 147 -7.62 17.99 50.00
C GLN A 147 -6.39 18.26 50.87
N PRO A 148 -6.48 19.21 51.83
CA PRO A 148 -5.36 19.79 52.57
C PRO A 148 -4.62 18.82 53.49
#